data_AF-R7B5H4-F1
#
_entry.id   AF-R7B5H4-F1
#
_cell.length_a   1.000
_cell.length_b   1.000
_cell.length_c   1.000
_cell.angle_alpha   90.00
_cell.angle_beta   90.00
_cell.angle_gamma   90.00
#
_symmetry.space_group_name_H-M   'P 1'
#
loop_
_entity.id
_entity.type
_entity.pdbx_description
1 polymer ?
#
loop_
_entity_poly.entity_id
_entity_poly.type
_entity_poly.pdbx_seq_one_letter_code
_entity_poly.pdbx_strand_id
1 'polypeptide(L)'
;MADRMIDPTNNDPQGEITDELKAVVQAVLNEAVSKMEAGEEIIPFTGLAVKENLFIETHPGDDAETCFTLARREVEGARGATAYAFCYDGYLDTDDGMKDCIIAEGGLPGASEAYAFGYLYDEDGIKKDIVYIGPAPNFMEGLKLELDMEGTLDPRDALKDAWDEEDSKAAELAEEDFTTSDATAEQ
;
A
#
# COMPACT_ATOMS: atom_id res chain seq x y z
N MET A 1 1.66 -20.58 2.24
CA MET A 1 1.43 -19.39 3.08
C MET A 1 -0.04 -19.37 3.52
N ALA A 2 -0.57 -18.24 4.02
CA ALA A 2 -1.87 -18.13 4.69
C ALA A 2 -3.04 -18.85 3.97
N ASP A 3 -3.86 -19.56 4.75
CA ASP A 3 -5.06 -20.23 4.27
C ASP A 3 -6.16 -19.20 4.00
N ARG A 4 -6.72 -19.19 2.79
CA ARG A 4 -7.96 -18.45 2.51
C ARG A 4 -9.11 -19.42 2.27
N MET A 5 -10.23 -19.21 2.95
CA MET A 5 -11.48 -19.90 2.69
C MET A 5 -12.24 -19.14 1.61
N ILE A 6 -12.66 -19.83 0.55
CA ILE A 6 -13.63 -19.28 -0.41
C ILE A 6 -15.01 -19.43 0.21
N ASP A 7 -15.75 -18.34 0.38
CA ASP A 7 -17.18 -18.42 0.67
C ASP A 7 -17.95 -18.52 -0.66
N PRO A 8 -18.55 -19.67 -1.00
CA PRO A 8 -19.29 -19.84 -2.26
C PRO A 8 -20.51 -18.92 -2.38
N THR A 9 -20.92 -18.24 -1.30
CA THR A 9 -21.99 -17.24 -1.30
C THR A 9 -21.49 -15.81 -1.55
N ASN A 10 -20.18 -15.56 -1.48
CA ASN A 10 -19.55 -14.26 -1.68
C ASN A 10 -18.74 -14.23 -2.99
N ASN A 11 -19.35 -14.73 -4.07
CA ASN A 11 -18.68 -14.97 -5.34
C ASN A 11 -18.68 -13.75 -6.28
N ASP A 12 -19.25 -12.63 -5.85
CA ASP A 12 -19.26 -11.37 -6.59
C ASP A 12 -18.69 -10.24 -5.71
N PRO A 13 -17.80 -9.40 -6.25
CA PRO A 13 -17.30 -8.23 -5.54
C PRO A 13 -18.46 -7.30 -5.19
N GLN A 14 -18.61 -6.97 -3.91
CA GLN A 14 -19.69 -6.09 -3.42
C GLN A 14 -19.49 -4.61 -3.81
N GLY A 15 -18.37 -4.27 -4.46
CA GLY A 15 -18.06 -2.95 -4.99
C GLY A 15 -17.53 -2.99 -6.43
N GLU A 16 -17.40 -1.82 -7.05
CA GLU A 16 -16.80 -1.72 -8.38
C GLU A 16 -15.30 -1.97 -8.32
N ILE A 17 -14.86 -3.05 -8.98
CA ILE A 17 -13.45 -3.25 -9.31
C ILE A 17 -13.14 -2.37 -10.51
N THR A 18 -12.38 -1.30 -10.29
CA THR A 18 -11.95 -0.40 -11.37
C THR A 18 -10.97 -1.09 -12.31
N ASP A 19 -10.84 -0.55 -13.53
CA ASP A 19 -9.95 -1.14 -14.54
C ASP A 19 -8.47 -0.98 -14.16
N GLU A 20 -8.12 0.06 -13.39
CA GLU A 20 -6.79 0.23 -12.83
C GLU A 20 -6.43 -0.92 -11.90
N LEU A 21 -7.33 -1.29 -10.98
CA LEU A 21 -7.10 -2.39 -10.05
C LEU A 21 -6.98 -3.72 -10.80
N LYS A 22 -7.87 -3.98 -11.77
CA LYS A 22 -7.79 -5.19 -12.61
C LYS A 22 -6.45 -5.29 -13.34
N ALA A 23 -5.98 -4.17 -13.91
CA ALA A 23 -4.71 -4.14 -14.64
C ALA A 23 -3.53 -4.47 -13.73
N VAL A 24 -3.48 -3.91 -12.51
CA VAL A 24 -2.39 -4.19 -11.55
C VAL A 24 -2.44 -5.63 -11.07
N VAL A 25 -3.61 -6.13 -10.69
CA VAL A 25 -3.81 -7.52 -10.25
C VAL A 25 -3.38 -8.49 -11.36
N GLN A 26 -3.83 -8.27 -12.59
CA GLN A 26 -3.47 -9.13 -13.71
C GLN A 26 -1.97 -9.08 -13.99
N ALA A 27 -1.34 -7.91 -13.90
CA ALA A 27 0.09 -7.76 -14.13
C ALA A 27 0.92 -8.51 -13.07
N VAL A 28 0.59 -8.39 -11.77
CA VAL A 28 1.32 -9.12 -10.72
C VAL A 28 1.10 -10.63 -10.80
N LEU A 29 -0.12 -11.08 -11.12
CA LEU A 29 -0.38 -12.50 -11.29
C LEU A 29 0.41 -13.07 -12.48
N ASN A 30 0.48 -12.34 -13.60
CA ASN A 30 1.27 -12.76 -14.75
C ASN A 30 2.78 -12.77 -14.47
N GLU A 31 3.28 -11.86 -13.65
CA GLU A 31 4.67 -11.86 -13.18
C GLU A 31 4.96 -13.12 -12.35
N ALA A 32 4.07 -13.46 -11.41
CA ALA A 32 4.20 -14.67 -10.60
C ALA A 32 4.14 -15.94 -11.46
N VAL A 33 3.22 -16.00 -12.43
CA VAL A 33 3.14 -17.09 -13.42
C VAL A 33 4.46 -17.21 -14.19
N SER A 34 5.04 -16.11 -14.65
CA SER A 34 6.28 -16.11 -15.42
C SER A 34 7.45 -16.67 -14.60
N LYS A 35 7.53 -16.32 -13.31
CA LYS A 35 8.52 -16.88 -12.38
C LYS A 35 8.32 -18.39 -12.17
N MET A 36 7.08 -18.81 -11.95
CA MET A 36 6.76 -20.23 -11.76
C MET A 36 7.02 -21.06 -13.02
N GLU A 37 6.69 -20.54 -14.22
CA GLU A 37 7.00 -21.16 -15.51
C GLU A 37 8.52 -21.23 -15.77
N ALA A 38 9.31 -20.31 -15.20
CA ALA A 38 10.78 -20.36 -15.22
C ALA A 38 11.38 -21.35 -14.19
N GLY A 39 10.54 -21.99 -13.36
CA GLY A 39 10.96 -22.88 -12.29
C GLY A 39 11.48 -22.16 -11.05
N GLU A 40 11.17 -20.87 -10.90
CA GLU A 40 11.50 -20.06 -9.74
C GLU A 40 10.40 -20.18 -8.67
N GLU A 41 10.81 -20.17 -7.41
CA GLU A 41 9.89 -20.07 -6.27
C GLU A 41 9.28 -18.67 -6.18
N ILE A 42 7.98 -18.59 -5.89
CA ILE A 42 7.29 -17.31 -5.71
C ILE A 42 7.60 -16.78 -4.30
N ILE A 43 8.59 -15.90 -4.22
CA ILE A 43 8.80 -15.05 -3.04
C ILE A 43 7.72 -13.96 -3.05
N PRO A 44 6.99 -13.70 -1.94
CA PRO A 44 5.96 -12.67 -1.88
C PRO A 44 6.46 -11.31 -2.37
N PHE A 45 5.62 -10.57 -3.09
CA PHE A 45 6.01 -9.28 -3.66
C PHE A 45 4.80 -8.35 -3.83
N THR A 46 5.04 -7.04 -3.84
CA THR A 46 4.03 -6.03 -4.14
C THR A 46 4.26 -5.43 -5.51
N GLY A 47 3.20 -5.24 -6.28
CA GLY A 47 3.19 -4.38 -7.46
C GLY A 47 2.48 -3.06 -7.14
N LEU A 48 3.17 -1.94 -7.36
CA LEU A 48 2.66 -0.58 -7.18
C LEU A 48 2.50 0.09 -8.54
N ALA A 49 1.28 0.47 -8.91
CA ALA A 49 1.05 1.27 -10.12
C ALA A 49 1.27 2.75 -9.82
N VAL A 50 2.23 3.35 -10.50
CA VAL A 50 2.52 4.79 -10.43
C VAL A 50 2.51 5.34 -11.85
N LYS A 51 1.47 6.12 -12.19
CA LYS A 51 1.20 6.60 -13.54
C LYS A 51 1.08 5.42 -14.52
N GLU A 52 2.00 5.30 -15.48
CA GLU A 52 2.02 4.26 -16.50
C GLU A 52 3.01 3.13 -16.17
N ASN A 53 3.65 3.18 -15.00
CA ASN A 53 4.68 2.22 -14.61
C ASN A 53 4.20 1.32 -13.47
N LEU A 54 4.61 0.07 -13.49
CA LEU A 54 4.43 -0.90 -12.41
C LEU A 54 5.78 -1.14 -11.72
N PHE A 55 5.84 -0.87 -10.43
CA PHE A 55 7.03 -1.12 -9.60
C PHE A 55 6.81 -2.39 -8.81
N ILE A 56 7.72 -3.37 -8.95
CA ILE A 56 7.69 -4.63 -8.23
C ILE A 56 8.74 -4.60 -7.12
N GLU A 57 8.34 -4.89 -5.89
CA GLU A 57 9.22 -5.02 -4.73
C GLU A 57 8.98 -6.36 -4.03
N THR A 58 10.04 -7.10 -3.71
CA THR A 58 9.96 -8.43 -3.07
C THR A 58 10.08 -8.33 -1.56
N HIS A 59 9.29 -9.14 -0.85
CA HIS A 59 9.18 -9.13 0.61
C HIS A 59 9.54 -10.49 1.19
N PRO A 60 10.85 -10.85 1.24
CA PRO A 60 11.28 -12.11 1.84
C PRO A 60 11.09 -12.06 3.37
N GLY A 61 10.42 -13.07 3.91
CA GLY A 61 10.23 -13.25 5.35
C GLY A 61 10.33 -14.73 5.71
N ASP A 62 10.69 -14.99 6.97
CA ASP A 62 10.79 -16.36 7.50
C ASP A 62 9.41 -17.00 7.75
N ASP A 63 8.37 -16.16 7.83
CA ASP A 63 6.97 -16.55 8.00
C ASP A 63 6.03 -15.59 7.25
N ALA A 64 4.76 -15.99 7.13
CA ALA A 64 3.75 -15.23 6.40
C ALA A 64 3.49 -13.84 7.02
N GLU A 65 3.45 -13.73 8.35
CA GLU A 65 3.17 -12.48 9.05
C GLU A 65 4.25 -11.42 8.77
N THR A 66 5.51 -11.87 8.71
CA THR A 66 6.66 -11.05 8.34
C THR A 66 6.55 -10.55 6.90
N CYS A 67 6.24 -11.44 5.95
CA CYS A 67 6.01 -11.06 4.55
C CYS A 67 4.89 -10.02 4.41
N PHE A 68 3.76 -10.24 5.08
CA PHE A 68 2.63 -9.32 5.10
C PHE A 68 3.00 -7.96 5.71
N THR A 69 3.77 -7.95 6.79
CA THR A 69 4.21 -6.71 7.45
C THR A 69 5.14 -5.88 6.57
N LEU A 70 6.07 -6.53 5.87
CA LEU A 70 6.98 -5.86 4.92
C LEU A 70 6.20 -5.27 3.74
N ALA A 71 5.33 -6.07 3.13
CA ALA A 71 4.47 -5.63 2.04
C ALA A 71 3.58 -4.45 2.44
N ARG A 72 2.97 -4.51 3.63
CA ARG A 72 2.14 -3.43 4.16
C ARG A 72 2.94 -2.14 4.33
N ARG A 73 4.13 -2.20 4.93
CA ARG A 73 4.99 -1.02 5.14
C ARG A 73 5.39 -0.36 3.82
N GLU A 74 5.71 -1.16 2.82
CA GLU A 74 6.05 -0.68 1.47
C GLU A 74 4.86 0.06 0.86
N VAL A 75 3.67 -0.56 0.89
CA VAL A 75 2.46 0.02 0.32
C VAL A 75 2.00 1.28 1.07
N GLU A 76 2.03 1.29 2.41
CA GLU A 76 1.68 2.48 3.21
C GLU A 76 2.65 3.67 2.97
N GLY A 77 3.88 3.38 2.52
CA GLY A 77 4.88 4.38 2.14
C GLY A 77 4.76 4.89 0.70
N ALA A 78 3.99 4.22 -0.16
CA ALA A 78 3.97 4.45 -1.60
C ALA A 78 3.17 5.72 -1.99
N ARG A 79 3.81 6.88 -1.94
CA ARG A 79 3.24 8.15 -2.41
C ARG A 79 3.11 8.17 -3.94
N GLY A 80 1.96 8.64 -4.44
CA GLY A 80 1.69 8.77 -5.88
C GLY A 80 1.28 7.48 -6.59
N ALA A 81 1.20 6.35 -5.88
CA ALA A 81 0.65 5.11 -6.42
C ALA A 81 -0.88 5.19 -6.51
N THR A 82 -1.43 4.74 -7.63
CA THR A 82 -2.87 4.78 -7.92
C THR A 82 -3.56 3.46 -7.62
N ALA A 83 -2.81 2.37 -7.50
CA ALA A 83 -3.28 1.05 -7.11
C ALA A 83 -2.10 0.19 -6.66
N TYR A 84 -2.38 -0.87 -5.90
CA TYR A 84 -1.39 -1.91 -5.59
C TYR A 84 -1.99 -3.30 -5.71
N ALA A 85 -1.11 -4.29 -5.78
CA ALA A 85 -1.45 -5.68 -5.51
C ALA A 85 -0.28 -6.39 -4.81
N PHE A 86 -0.57 -7.09 -3.71
CA PHE A 86 0.36 -7.96 -3.00
C PHE A 86 0.15 -9.40 -3.47
N CYS A 87 1.17 -9.99 -4.10
CA CYS A 87 1.14 -11.32 -4.69
C CYS A 87 1.96 -12.31 -3.87
N TYR A 88 1.42 -13.51 -3.66
CA TYR A 88 2.09 -14.60 -2.94
C TYR A 88 1.50 -15.96 -3.31
N ASP A 89 2.23 -17.03 -2.98
CA ASP A 89 1.77 -18.41 -3.15
C ASP A 89 1.06 -18.93 -1.89
N GLY A 90 -0.19 -19.35 -2.04
CA GLY A 90 -1.05 -19.80 -0.96
C GLY A 90 -2.04 -20.88 -1.38
N TYR A 91 -3.01 -21.13 -0.51
CA TYR A 91 -4.00 -22.18 -0.71
C TYR A 91 -5.40 -21.60 -0.57
N LEU A 92 -6.32 -22.13 -1.38
CA LEU A 92 -7.75 -21.88 -1.27
C LEU A 92 -8.45 -23.11 -0.74
N ASP A 93 -9.16 -22.96 0.38
CA ASP A 93 -10.04 -23.98 0.91
C ASP A 93 -11.38 -23.91 0.18
N THR A 94 -11.71 -24.99 -0.53
CA THR A 94 -12.92 -25.13 -1.35
C THR A 94 -13.70 -26.36 -0.90
N ASP A 95 -14.97 -26.47 -1.30
CA ASP A 95 -15.78 -27.68 -1.02
C ASP A 95 -15.14 -28.98 -1.57
N ASP A 96 -14.31 -28.85 -2.62
CA ASP A 96 -13.55 -29.94 -3.24
C ASP A 96 -12.15 -30.15 -2.60
N GLY A 97 -11.92 -29.55 -1.44
CA GLY A 97 -10.68 -29.57 -0.67
C GLY A 97 -9.76 -28.37 -0.94
N MET A 98 -8.57 -28.40 -0.34
CA MET A 98 -7.55 -27.37 -0.54
C MET A 98 -7.00 -27.41 -1.97
N LYS A 99 -6.90 -26.24 -2.60
CA LYS A 99 -6.33 -26.03 -3.93
C LYS A 99 -5.16 -25.05 -3.84
N ASP A 100 -4.09 -25.33 -4.57
CA ASP A 100 -2.99 -24.39 -4.69
C ASP A 100 -3.40 -23.17 -5.53
N CYS A 101 -2.97 -21.98 -5.10
CA CYS A 101 -3.35 -20.73 -5.72
C CYS A 101 -2.28 -19.65 -5.60
N ILE A 102 -1.98 -19.02 -6.74
CA ILE A 102 -1.25 -17.75 -6.75
C ILE A 102 -2.27 -16.66 -6.43
N ILE A 103 -2.12 -16.01 -5.28
CA ILE A 103 -3.07 -15.03 -4.76
C ILE A 103 -2.48 -13.63 -4.91
N ALA A 104 -3.29 -12.70 -5.41
CA ALA A 104 -3.01 -11.27 -5.46
C ALA A 104 -4.10 -10.47 -4.72
N GLU A 105 -3.71 -9.77 -3.67
CA GLU A 105 -4.57 -8.86 -2.91
C GLU A 105 -4.31 -7.42 -3.31
N GLY A 106 -5.29 -6.77 -3.93
CA GLY A 106 -5.11 -5.42 -4.43
C GLY A 106 -6.20 -4.44 -3.99
N GLY A 107 -5.79 -3.19 -3.78
CA GLY A 107 -6.67 -2.11 -3.35
C GLY A 107 -6.28 -0.77 -3.98
N LEU A 108 -7.15 0.20 -3.76
CA LEU A 108 -6.99 1.58 -4.24
C LEU A 108 -6.75 2.52 -3.05
N PRO A 109 -6.04 3.64 -3.24
CA PRO A 109 -5.91 4.68 -2.21
C PRO A 109 -7.27 5.16 -1.72
N GLY A 110 -7.44 5.22 -0.39
CA GLY A 110 -8.64 5.76 0.25
C GLY A 110 -9.88 4.87 0.23
N ALA A 111 -9.84 3.72 -0.47
CA ALA A 111 -10.90 2.74 -0.41
C ALA A 111 -10.90 2.03 0.95
N SER A 112 -12.07 1.69 1.48
CA SER A 112 -12.19 0.98 2.77
C SER A 112 -11.77 -0.49 2.68
N GLU A 113 -11.84 -1.09 1.50
CA GLU A 113 -11.60 -2.52 1.28
C GLU A 113 -10.75 -2.75 0.04
N ALA A 114 -9.95 -3.81 0.08
CA ALA A 114 -9.23 -4.38 -1.04
C ALA A 114 -9.89 -5.71 -1.44
N TYR A 115 -9.39 -6.32 -2.52
CA TYR A 115 -9.96 -7.54 -3.06
C TYR A 115 -8.85 -8.56 -3.36
N ALA A 116 -9.11 -9.81 -3.02
CA ALA A 116 -8.25 -10.94 -3.32
C ALA A 116 -8.70 -11.63 -4.61
N PHE A 117 -7.76 -11.86 -5.51
CA PHE A 117 -7.93 -12.61 -6.74
C PHE A 117 -6.83 -13.65 -6.86
N GLY A 118 -6.99 -14.64 -7.73
CA GLY A 118 -5.88 -15.56 -7.96
C GLY A 118 -6.00 -16.43 -9.20
N TYR A 119 -4.93 -17.16 -9.46
CA TYR A 119 -4.90 -18.27 -10.41
C TYR A 119 -4.79 -19.57 -9.66
N LEU A 120 -5.75 -20.47 -9.90
CA LEU A 120 -5.66 -21.85 -9.42
C LEU A 120 -4.62 -22.60 -10.24
N TYR A 121 -3.88 -23.48 -9.59
CA TYR A 121 -2.98 -24.38 -10.30
C TYR A 121 -2.96 -25.75 -9.64
N ASP A 122 -2.54 -26.74 -10.42
CA ASP A 122 -2.39 -28.13 -10.00
C ASP A 122 -1.24 -28.77 -10.80
N GLU A 123 -1.14 -30.11 -10.75
CA GLU A 123 -0.13 -30.86 -11.49
C GLU A 123 -0.21 -30.69 -13.01
N ASP A 124 -1.38 -30.31 -13.56
CA ASP A 124 -1.58 -30.04 -14.98
C ASP A 124 -1.14 -28.62 -15.37
N GLY A 125 -0.83 -27.77 -14.39
CA GLY A 125 -0.31 -26.42 -14.56
C GLY A 125 -1.26 -25.32 -14.08
N ILE A 126 -0.97 -24.08 -14.50
CA ILE A 126 -1.69 -22.89 -14.04
C ILE A 126 -2.92 -22.62 -14.90
N LYS A 127 -4.09 -22.51 -14.27
CA LYS A 127 -5.35 -22.10 -14.89
C LYS A 127 -5.40 -20.58 -14.94
N LYS A 128 -5.17 -20.00 -16.12
CA LYS A 128 -5.08 -18.54 -16.36
C LYS A 128 -6.44 -17.82 -16.35
N ASP A 129 -7.41 -18.37 -15.63
CA ASP A 129 -8.71 -17.75 -15.37
C ASP A 129 -8.66 -17.11 -13.98
N ILE A 130 -8.74 -15.79 -13.92
CA ILE A 130 -8.70 -15.06 -12.64
C ILE A 130 -9.96 -15.41 -11.85
N VAL A 131 -9.79 -15.98 -10.67
CA VAL A 131 -10.87 -16.23 -9.72
C VAL A 131 -10.94 -15.10 -8.69
N TYR A 132 -12.15 -14.64 -8.38
CA TYR A 132 -12.38 -13.78 -7.22
C TYR A 132 -12.42 -14.66 -5.97
N ILE A 133 -11.67 -14.27 -4.94
CA ILE A 133 -11.56 -15.03 -3.69
C ILE A 133 -12.40 -14.39 -2.59
N GLY A 134 -12.40 -13.05 -2.52
CA GLY A 134 -13.12 -12.32 -1.48
C GLY A 134 -12.52 -10.97 -1.14
N PRO A 135 -13.04 -10.29 -0.11
CA PRO A 135 -12.46 -9.05 0.40
C PRO A 135 -11.11 -9.29 1.08
N ALA A 136 -10.27 -8.26 1.08
CA ALA A 136 -8.94 -8.25 1.67
C ALA A 136 -8.67 -6.93 2.41
N PRO A 137 -7.74 -6.90 3.38
CA PRO A 137 -7.30 -5.66 4.00
C PRO A 137 -6.68 -4.70 2.97
N ASN A 138 -7.12 -3.44 2.97
CA ASN A 138 -6.54 -2.43 2.10
C ASN A 138 -5.35 -1.73 2.78
N PHE A 139 -4.13 -1.98 2.29
CA PHE A 139 -2.92 -1.31 2.78
C PHE A 139 -2.82 0.16 2.36
N MET A 140 -3.63 0.58 1.37
CA MET A 140 -3.71 1.98 0.92
C MET A 140 -4.91 2.74 1.50
N GLU A 141 -5.66 2.18 2.45
CA GLU A 141 -6.82 2.86 3.06
C GLU A 141 -6.47 4.25 3.61
N GLY A 142 -5.29 4.38 4.24
CA GLY A 142 -4.80 5.65 4.78
C GLY A 142 -4.19 6.61 3.77
N LEU A 143 -4.07 6.22 2.49
CA LEU A 143 -3.50 7.06 1.44
C LEU A 143 -4.59 7.86 0.73
N LYS A 144 -4.39 9.17 0.62
CA LYS A 144 -5.22 10.02 -0.25
C LYS A 144 -4.60 10.09 -1.63
N LEU A 145 -5.41 10.01 -2.68
CA LEU A 145 -4.98 10.35 -4.04
C LEU A 145 -4.46 11.80 -4.02
N GLU A 146 -3.31 12.07 -4.65
CA GLU A 146 -2.75 13.44 -4.68
C GLU A 146 -3.71 14.46 -5.29
N LEU A 147 -4.69 14.02 -6.10
CA LEU A 147 -5.76 14.86 -6.62
C LEU A 147 -6.70 15.42 -5.55
N ASP A 148 -6.80 14.79 -4.38
CA ASP A 148 -7.63 15.23 -3.25
C ASP A 148 -6.83 16.06 -2.22
N MET A 149 -5.53 16.26 -2.44
CA MET A 149 -4.80 17.32 -1.74
C MET A 149 -5.15 18.66 -2.40
N GLU A 150 -6.34 19.20 -2.08
CA GLU A 150 -6.55 20.65 -2.08
C GLU A 150 -5.71 21.27 -0.96
N GLY A 151 -4.40 21.32 -1.19
CA GLY A 151 -3.44 22.11 -0.45
C GLY A 151 -2.81 23.08 -1.43
N THR A 152 -3.06 24.37 -1.24
CA THR A 152 -2.34 25.42 -1.95
C THR A 152 -0.84 25.17 -1.83
N LEU A 153 -0.12 25.18 -2.96
CA LEU A 153 1.35 25.20 -3.03
C LEU A 153 1.94 26.52 -2.48
N ASP A 154 1.26 27.18 -1.52
CA ASP A 154 1.80 28.34 -0.83
C ASP A 154 2.59 27.84 0.40
N PRO A 155 3.93 27.96 0.40
CA PRO A 155 4.77 27.54 1.51
C PRO A 155 4.45 28.26 2.84
N ARG A 156 3.57 29.27 2.84
CA ARG A 156 3.09 29.94 4.05
C ARG A 156 2.03 29.15 4.82
N ASP A 157 1.22 28.32 4.17
CA ASP A 157 0.19 27.54 4.87
C ASP A 157 0.78 26.32 5.59
N ALA A 158 1.86 25.74 5.06
CA ALA A 158 2.60 24.64 5.71
C ALA A 158 3.26 25.02 7.05
N LEU A 159 3.42 26.33 7.33
CA LEU A 159 3.96 26.81 8.59
C LEU A 159 2.90 27.08 9.66
N LYS A 160 1.60 27.05 9.29
CA LYS A 160 0.52 27.53 10.16
C LYS A 160 0.10 26.49 11.21
N ASP A 161 0.28 25.20 10.91
CA ASP A 161 -0.07 24.10 11.81
C ASP A 161 1.04 23.73 12.82
N ALA A 162 2.21 24.40 12.75
CA ALA A 162 3.37 24.10 13.60
C ALA A 162 3.65 25.16 14.67
N TRP A 163 2.84 26.21 14.78
CA TRP A 163 3.06 27.34 15.70
C TRP A 163 1.81 27.52 16.56
N ASP A 164 1.73 26.77 17.66
CA ASP A 164 0.75 27.03 18.72
C ASP A 164 0.97 28.45 19.29
N GLU A 165 -0.13 29.19 19.51
CA GLU A 165 -0.12 30.58 19.98
C GLU A 165 0.59 30.79 21.34
N GLU A 166 0.94 29.73 22.07
CA GLU A 166 1.67 29.83 23.35
C GLU A 166 3.15 30.20 23.20
N ASP A 167 3.82 29.92 22.07
CA ASP A 167 5.25 30.24 21.90
C ASP A 167 5.51 31.73 21.61
N SER A 168 4.46 32.46 21.20
CA SER A 168 4.55 33.91 20.93
C SER A 168 4.88 34.74 22.17
N LYS A 169 4.51 34.25 23.37
CA LYS A 169 4.76 34.98 24.64
C LYS A 169 6.19 34.84 25.14
N ALA A 170 6.93 33.81 24.71
CA ALA A 170 8.31 33.60 25.13
C ALA A 170 9.31 34.46 24.34
N ALA A 171 8.98 34.81 23.09
CA ALA A 171 9.85 35.62 22.22
C ALA A 171 9.80 37.12 22.53
N GLU A 172 8.67 37.65 23.01
CA GLU A 172 8.53 39.09 23.30
C GLU A 172 9.29 39.53 24.56
N LEU A 173 9.62 38.60 25.46
CA LEU A 173 10.36 38.87 26.71
C LEU A 173 11.89 38.89 26.55
N ALA A 174 12.43 38.51 25.39
CA ALA A 174 13.87 38.39 25.18
C ALA A 174 14.51 39.59 24.43
N GLU A 175 13.71 40.48 23.83
CA GLU A 175 14.23 41.59 23.01
C GLU A 175 14.29 42.96 23.73
N GLU A 176 13.89 43.06 25.01
CA GLU A 176 13.99 44.33 25.75
C GLU A 176 15.29 44.52 26.58
N ASP A 177 16.21 43.54 26.66
CA ASP A 177 17.36 43.61 27.58
C ASP A 177 18.72 43.94 26.94
N PHE A 178 18.75 44.45 25.70
CA PHE A 178 20.02 44.83 25.05
C PHE A 178 20.02 46.18 24.33
N THR A 179 19.40 47.23 24.89
CA THR A 179 19.81 48.60 24.54
C THR A 179 19.72 49.54 25.75
N THR A 180 20.77 50.36 25.96
CA THR A 180 20.97 51.35 27.04
C THR A 180 21.58 50.74 28.30
N SER A 181 22.79 51.05 28.78
CA SER A 181 23.58 52.29 28.87
C SER A 181 25.06 51.87 29.11
N ASP A 182 26.14 52.64 29.01
CA ASP A 182 26.37 54.06 28.92
C ASP A 182 27.84 54.27 28.48
N ALA A 183 28.09 55.33 27.72
CA ALA A 183 29.44 55.82 27.48
C ALA A 183 29.68 57.00 28.40
N THR A 184 30.80 57.02 29.15
CA THR A 184 31.61 58.20 29.59
C THR A 184 32.64 57.73 30.63
N ALA A 185 33.95 57.78 30.37
CA ALA A 185 34.88 58.92 30.37
C ALA A 185 35.58 59.15 31.74
N GLU A 186 36.92 59.07 31.69
CA GLU A 186 37.97 59.65 32.55
C GLU A 186 37.86 59.61 34.10
N GLN A 187 38.88 59.03 34.72
CA GLN A 187 39.90 59.76 35.50
C GLN A 187 41.21 58.97 35.59
#